data_AF-A0A812UR49-F1
#
_entry.id   AF-A0A812UR49-F1
#
_cell.length_a   1.000
_cell.length_b   1.000
_cell.length_c   1.000
_cell.angle_alpha   90.00
_cell.angle_beta   90.00
_cell.angle_gamma   90.00
#
_symmetry.space_group_name_H-M   'P 1'
#
loop_
_entity.id
_entity.type
_entity.pdbx_description
1 polymer ?
#
loop_
_entity_poly.entity_id
_entity_poly.type
_entity_poly.pdbx_seq_one_letter_code
_entity_poly.pdbx_strand_id
1 'polypeptide(L)'
;MFCEVRDRWERDLFQGKGGAYTGCRDFERPKYGVLNVHNDYRGVVRAKQYGDCYIVLKDVRLRTTFSPEDSANLKAERLACLDYYAHVLNEYTDGELGETLKVATTGKLGSSESIVAKGLKYKEAQYHGEIAWARHVERLVLPKGEKYDNAEMVAHIKAACDKNGWEWCWDVDEKARREKLEAEEASDDKIAAWKAKLKAPK
;
A
#
# COMPACT_ATOMS: atom_id res chain seq x y z
N MET A 1 18.69 21.27 2.57
CA MET A 1 18.33 21.14 1.14
C MET A 1 17.12 20.24 0.90
N PHE A 2 17.02 19.03 1.47
CA PHE A 2 15.83 18.17 1.31
C PHE A 2 14.54 18.70 1.96
N CYS A 3 14.62 19.36 3.13
CA CYS A 3 13.44 19.86 3.83
C CYS A 3 12.71 20.96 3.05
N GLU A 4 13.43 21.90 2.42
CA GLU A 4 12.82 23.01 1.66
C GLU A 4 12.08 22.54 0.41
N VAL A 5 12.59 21.50 -0.26
CA VAL A 5 11.95 20.91 -1.46
C VAL A 5 10.64 20.24 -1.07
N ARG A 6 10.66 19.43 0.00
CA ARG A 6 9.46 18.78 0.54
C ARG A 6 8.44 19.81 1.03
N ASP A 7 8.91 20.85 1.73
CA ASP A 7 8.06 21.94 2.20
C ASP A 7 7.33 22.63 1.08
N ARG A 8 8.04 22.94 0.00
CA ARG A 8 7.44 23.52 -1.19
C ARG A 8 6.41 22.59 -1.81
N TRP A 9 6.77 21.34 -2.04
CA TRP A 9 5.89 20.37 -2.68
C TRP A 9 4.62 20.11 -1.86
N GLU A 10 4.74 19.84 -0.57
CA GLU A 10 3.57 19.63 0.30
C GLU A 10 2.71 20.88 0.41
N ARG A 11 3.33 22.06 0.43
CA ARG A 11 2.57 23.30 0.36
C ARG A 11 1.80 23.38 -0.94
N ASP A 12 2.38 23.05 -2.10
CA ASP A 12 1.72 23.08 -3.41
C ASP A 12 0.61 22.03 -3.54
N LEU A 13 0.82 20.84 -2.96
CA LEU A 13 -0.12 19.73 -3.02
C LEU A 13 -1.32 19.91 -2.06
N PHE A 14 -1.11 20.46 -0.86
CA PHE A 14 -2.14 20.59 0.19
C PHE A 14 -2.57 22.05 0.44
N GLN A 15 -2.52 22.88 -0.60
CA GLN A 15 -2.54 24.35 -0.56
C GLN A 15 -3.91 24.99 -0.27
N GLY A 16 -4.65 24.49 0.72
CA GLY A 16 -5.77 25.24 1.32
C GLY A 16 -5.28 26.55 1.97
N LYS A 17 -6.21 27.47 2.33
CA LYS A 17 -5.87 28.74 3.03
C LYS A 17 -5.06 28.45 4.31
N GLY A 18 -3.78 28.83 4.31
CA GLY A 18 -2.84 28.65 5.44
C GLY A 18 -1.84 27.49 5.29
N GLY A 19 -2.00 26.61 4.29
CA GLY A 19 -1.17 25.43 4.06
C GLY A 19 -1.32 24.39 5.19
N ALA A 20 -1.87 23.21 4.87
CA ALA A 20 -2.26 22.22 5.88
C ALA A 20 -1.12 21.74 6.80
N TYR A 21 0.14 21.90 6.36
CA TYR A 21 1.35 21.46 7.08
C TYR A 21 2.33 22.59 7.40
N THR A 22 1.93 23.86 7.20
CA THR A 22 2.79 25.00 7.51
C THR A 22 3.11 25.03 9.01
N GLY A 23 4.40 24.96 9.36
CA GLY A 23 4.84 24.97 10.76
C GLY A 23 4.70 23.63 11.49
N CYS A 24 4.23 22.57 10.82
CA CYS A 24 4.21 21.22 11.38
C CYS A 24 5.61 20.60 11.42
N ARG A 25 5.88 19.79 12.45
CA ARG A 25 7.10 18.98 12.55
C ARG A 25 7.05 17.84 11.55
N ASP A 26 8.21 17.38 11.06
CA ASP A 26 8.30 16.26 10.09
C ASP A 26 7.48 15.03 10.45
N PHE A 27 7.37 14.75 11.75
CA PHE A 27 6.59 13.66 12.31
C PHE A 27 5.07 13.78 12.07
N GLU A 28 4.54 14.99 12.07
CA GLU A 28 3.11 15.33 11.92
C GLU A 28 2.69 15.38 10.45
N ARG A 29 3.66 15.53 9.55
CA ARG A 29 3.46 15.68 8.11
C ARG A 29 3.15 14.34 7.44
N PRO A 30 2.65 14.32 6.20
CA PRO A 30 2.34 13.08 5.51
C PRO A 30 3.58 12.19 5.36
N LYS A 31 3.39 10.87 5.47
CA LYS A 31 4.35 9.87 5.02
C LYS A 31 3.88 9.34 3.67
N TYR A 32 4.81 9.05 2.78
CA TYR A 32 4.50 8.64 1.42
C TYR A 32 4.84 7.17 1.23
N GLY A 33 3.93 6.44 0.62
CA GLY A 33 4.11 5.05 0.25
C GLY A 33 3.24 4.70 -0.94
N VAL A 34 3.02 3.41 -1.13
CA VAL A 34 2.32 2.90 -2.31
C VAL A 34 1.25 1.92 -1.88
N LEU A 35 0.06 2.03 -2.49
CA LEU A 35 -1.05 1.11 -2.30
C LEU A 35 -0.85 -0.14 -3.17
N ASN A 36 -0.83 -1.31 -2.54
CA ASN A 36 -0.81 -2.60 -3.23
C ASN A 36 -2.22 -3.01 -3.70
N VAL A 37 -2.73 -2.28 -4.70
CA VAL A 37 -4.09 -2.47 -5.24
C VAL A 37 -4.33 -3.87 -5.81
N HIS A 38 -3.27 -4.54 -6.29
CA HIS A 38 -3.37 -5.87 -6.87
C HIS A 38 -3.12 -7.00 -5.85
N ASN A 39 -2.94 -6.68 -4.56
CA ASN A 39 -2.66 -7.69 -3.53
C ASN A 39 -1.48 -8.62 -3.90
N ASP A 40 -0.49 -8.14 -4.66
CA ASP A 40 0.65 -8.95 -5.11
C ASP A 40 1.57 -9.23 -3.91
N TYR A 41 1.95 -10.49 -3.71
CA TYR A 41 2.77 -10.92 -2.56
C TYR A 41 4.20 -10.35 -2.58
N ARG A 42 4.63 -9.78 -3.71
CA ARG A 42 5.92 -9.10 -3.86
C ARG A 42 5.82 -7.61 -3.55
N GLY A 43 4.66 -7.14 -3.07
CA GLY A 43 4.35 -5.72 -2.93
C GLY A 43 4.07 -5.06 -4.27
N VAL A 44 4.48 -3.80 -4.44
CA VAL A 44 4.21 -3.05 -5.68
C VAL A 44 5.42 -3.11 -6.61
N VAL A 45 5.39 -4.06 -7.56
CA VAL A 45 6.50 -4.34 -8.48
C VAL A 45 6.99 -3.15 -9.32
N ARG A 46 6.15 -2.12 -9.50
CA ARG A 46 6.52 -0.89 -10.22
C ARG A 46 7.34 0.08 -9.36
N ALA A 47 7.28 -0.07 -8.05
CA ALA A 47 7.88 0.80 -7.05
C ALA A 47 9.27 0.32 -6.58
N LYS A 48 9.96 -0.50 -7.39
CA LYS A 48 11.28 -1.08 -7.08
C LYS A 48 12.36 -0.04 -6.77
N GLN A 49 12.19 1.22 -7.21
CA GLN A 49 13.11 2.30 -6.87
C GLN A 49 13.21 2.58 -5.36
N TYR A 50 12.21 2.18 -4.57
CA TYR A 50 12.22 2.35 -3.11
C TYR A 50 12.84 1.15 -2.37
N GLY A 51 13.20 0.09 -3.09
CA GLY A 51 13.73 -1.15 -2.53
C GLY A 51 12.91 -2.38 -2.94
N ASP A 52 13.36 -3.52 -2.46
CA ASP A 52 12.83 -4.86 -2.70
C ASP A 52 12.07 -5.43 -1.48
N CYS A 53 12.18 -4.80 -0.31
CA CYS A 53 11.40 -5.10 0.88
C CYS A 53 10.22 -4.14 1.03
N TYR A 54 9.19 -4.55 1.78
CA TYR A 54 8.08 -3.67 2.12
C TYR A 54 7.49 -3.99 3.50
N ILE A 55 6.81 -3.00 4.08
CA ILE A 55 6.07 -3.14 5.33
C ILE A 55 4.57 -3.15 5.07
N VAL A 56 3.84 -3.96 5.82
CA VAL A 56 2.38 -3.95 5.86
C VAL A 56 1.95 -3.07 7.02
N LEU A 57 1.13 -2.05 6.72
CA LEU A 57 0.60 -1.14 7.71
C LEU A 57 -0.82 -1.53 8.14
N LYS A 58 -1.10 -1.36 9.43
CA LYS A 58 -2.42 -1.51 10.06
C LYS A 58 -2.83 -0.22 10.76
N ASP A 59 -4.13 -0.06 10.99
CA ASP A 59 -4.73 1.08 11.70
C ASP A 59 -4.37 2.46 11.13
N VAL A 60 -4.06 2.54 9.83
CA VAL A 60 -3.73 3.80 9.14
C VAL A 60 -4.74 4.22 8.07
N ARG A 61 -5.64 3.30 7.69
CA ARG A 61 -6.54 3.43 6.54
C ARG A 61 -7.39 4.71 6.55
N LEU A 62 -7.88 5.15 7.71
CA LEU A 62 -8.81 6.30 7.78
C LEU A 62 -8.13 7.66 7.67
N ARG A 63 -6.80 7.71 7.66
CA ARG A 63 -6.01 8.95 7.56
C ARG A 63 -5.14 8.97 6.31
N THR A 64 -5.63 8.38 5.23
CA THR A 64 -4.91 8.33 3.96
C THR A 64 -5.60 9.12 2.86
N THR A 65 -4.80 9.82 2.06
CA THR A 65 -5.17 10.18 0.70
C THR A 65 -4.42 9.32 -0.31
N PHE A 66 -4.89 9.33 -1.55
CA PHE A 66 -4.33 8.51 -2.62
C PHE A 66 -4.25 9.30 -3.91
N SER A 67 -3.28 8.95 -4.74
CA SER A 67 -3.17 9.43 -6.11
C SER A 67 -2.96 8.27 -7.09
N PRO A 68 -3.36 8.44 -8.35
CA PRO A 68 -3.25 7.39 -9.38
C PRO A 68 -1.80 7.14 -9.81
N GLU A 69 -0.89 8.02 -9.38
CA GLU A 69 0.55 8.03 -9.66
C GLU A 69 1.28 8.91 -8.62
N ASP A 70 2.55 9.20 -8.90
CA ASP A 70 3.39 10.16 -8.17
C ASP A 70 2.68 11.51 -7.98
N SER A 71 2.54 11.96 -6.73
CA SER A 71 1.86 13.23 -6.43
C SER A 71 2.76 14.48 -6.54
N ALA A 72 4.03 14.35 -6.95
CA ALA A 72 4.98 15.47 -7.12
C ALA A 72 4.45 16.64 -7.96
N ASN A 73 3.62 16.35 -8.97
CA ASN A 73 3.07 17.35 -9.91
C ASN A 73 1.53 17.40 -9.90
N LEU A 74 0.90 16.84 -8.88
CA LEU A 74 -0.56 16.82 -8.76
C LEU A 74 -1.04 17.99 -7.89
N LYS A 75 -2.32 18.33 -8.06
CA LYS A 75 -3.02 19.26 -7.17
C LYS A 75 -3.90 18.51 -6.18
N ALA A 76 -4.24 19.15 -5.07
CA ALA A 76 -5.08 18.60 -4.00
C ALA A 76 -6.37 17.95 -4.53
N GLU A 77 -7.01 18.55 -5.54
CA GLU A 77 -8.30 18.11 -6.07
C GLU A 77 -8.20 16.77 -6.82
N ARG A 78 -6.98 16.34 -7.18
CA ARG A 78 -6.74 15.04 -7.80
C ARG A 78 -6.48 13.93 -6.78
N LEU A 79 -6.30 14.28 -5.51
CA LEU A 79 -6.18 13.30 -4.45
C LEU A 79 -7.57 12.74 -4.11
N ALA A 80 -7.62 11.45 -3.80
CA ALA A 80 -8.80 10.80 -3.27
C ALA A 80 -8.65 10.51 -1.79
N CYS A 81 -9.76 10.49 -1.08
CA CYS A 81 -9.89 9.70 0.14
C CYS A 81 -10.77 8.47 -0.16
N LEU A 82 -10.91 7.56 0.81
CA LEU A 82 -11.63 6.30 0.60
C LEU A 82 -13.08 6.49 0.16
N ASP A 83 -13.75 7.52 0.67
CA ASP A 83 -15.16 7.80 0.36
C ASP A 83 -15.35 8.47 -1.01
N TYR A 84 -14.29 9.12 -1.52
CA TYR A 84 -14.30 9.89 -2.78
C TYR A 84 -13.14 9.46 -3.67
N TYR A 85 -13.22 8.23 -4.18
CA TYR A 85 -12.13 7.58 -4.91
C TYR A 85 -12.38 7.44 -6.42
N ALA A 86 -13.58 7.80 -6.89
CA ALA A 86 -14.03 7.56 -8.26
C ALA A 86 -13.12 8.20 -9.34
N HIS A 87 -12.67 9.44 -9.13
CA HIS A 87 -11.80 10.14 -10.08
C HIS A 87 -10.42 9.48 -10.19
N VAL A 88 -9.88 8.95 -9.10
CA VAL A 88 -8.61 8.20 -9.11
C VAL A 88 -8.76 6.88 -9.86
N LEU A 89 -9.89 6.16 -9.71
CA LEU A 89 -10.16 4.95 -10.49
C LEU A 89 -10.32 5.22 -11.97
N ASN A 90 -10.89 6.37 -12.34
CA ASN A 90 -11.07 6.77 -13.73
C ASN A 90 -9.75 6.99 -14.48
N GLU A 91 -8.63 7.06 -13.75
CA GLU A 91 -7.29 7.19 -14.32
C GLU A 91 -6.53 5.86 -14.42
N TYR A 92 -7.15 4.77 -13.97
CA TYR A 92 -6.57 3.46 -14.12
C TYR A 92 -6.75 3.02 -15.56
N THR A 93 -5.72 2.40 -16.13
CA THR A 93 -5.88 1.71 -17.42
C THR A 93 -6.87 0.55 -17.27
N ASP A 94 -7.49 0.10 -18.37
CA ASP A 94 -8.37 -1.07 -18.35
C ASP A 94 -7.69 -2.32 -17.76
N GLY A 95 -6.38 -2.46 -17.98
CA GLY A 95 -5.57 -3.54 -17.39
C GLY A 95 -5.46 -3.43 -15.87
N GLU A 96 -5.14 -2.23 -15.36
CA GLU A 96 -5.07 -1.95 -13.92
C GLU A 96 -6.43 -2.13 -13.25
N LEU A 97 -7.50 -1.62 -13.87
CA LEU A 97 -8.85 -1.73 -13.34
C LEU A 97 -9.35 -3.18 -13.35
N GLY A 98 -9.12 -3.91 -14.45
CA GLY A 98 -9.49 -5.31 -14.57
C GLY A 98 -8.82 -6.19 -13.51
N GLU A 99 -7.53 -5.97 -13.25
CA GLU A 99 -6.81 -6.71 -12.20
C GLU A 99 -7.27 -6.31 -10.80
N THR A 100 -7.48 -5.02 -10.56
CA THR A 100 -8.01 -4.52 -9.28
C THR A 100 -9.39 -5.11 -9.00
N LEU A 101 -10.27 -5.17 -10.01
CA LEU A 101 -11.59 -5.80 -9.90
C LEU A 101 -11.47 -7.30 -9.64
N LYS A 102 -10.55 -8.01 -10.32
CA LYS A 102 -10.29 -9.43 -10.05
C LYS A 102 -9.96 -9.64 -8.58
N VAL A 103 -8.99 -8.89 -8.05
CA VAL A 103 -8.56 -8.99 -6.65
C VAL A 103 -9.71 -8.66 -5.70
N ALA A 104 -10.42 -7.56 -5.94
CA ALA A 104 -11.52 -7.12 -5.09
C ALA A 104 -12.71 -8.09 -5.06
N THR A 105 -13.02 -8.74 -6.20
CA THR A 105 -14.20 -9.62 -6.32
C THR A 105 -13.92 -11.07 -5.97
N THR A 106 -12.68 -11.52 -6.16
CA THR A 106 -12.31 -12.93 -5.95
C THR A 106 -11.49 -13.16 -4.70
N GLY A 107 -10.85 -12.12 -4.14
CA GLY A 107 -9.88 -12.25 -3.05
C GLY A 107 -8.53 -12.81 -3.50
N LYS A 108 -8.39 -13.17 -4.78
CA LYS A 108 -7.20 -13.82 -5.33
C LYS A 108 -6.01 -12.88 -5.35
N LEU A 109 -4.82 -13.47 -5.26
CA LEU A 109 -3.58 -12.77 -5.58
C LEU A 109 -3.63 -12.20 -7.01
N GLY A 110 -3.30 -10.93 -7.13
CA GLY A 110 -3.06 -10.32 -8.43
C GLY A 110 -1.63 -10.57 -8.92
N SER A 111 -1.40 -10.25 -10.18
CA SER A 111 -0.12 -10.30 -10.88
C SER A 111 0.16 -8.94 -11.48
N SER A 112 0.80 -8.07 -10.69
CA SER A 112 1.13 -6.72 -11.13
C SER A 112 2.07 -6.75 -12.35
N GLU A 113 2.94 -7.75 -12.43
CA GLU A 113 3.92 -7.94 -13.52
C GLU A 113 3.26 -8.08 -14.89
N SER A 114 2.10 -8.74 -14.97
CA SER A 114 1.34 -8.90 -16.22
C SER A 114 0.84 -7.57 -16.81
N ILE A 115 0.79 -6.52 -15.99
CA ILE A 115 0.36 -5.17 -16.35
C ILE A 115 1.56 -4.23 -16.53
N VAL A 116 2.73 -4.55 -15.96
CA VAL A 116 3.93 -3.70 -16.05
C VAL A 116 4.27 -3.37 -17.51
N ALA A 117 4.29 -4.39 -18.37
CA ALA A 117 4.58 -4.22 -19.79
C ALA A 117 3.57 -3.32 -20.53
N LYS A 118 2.38 -3.11 -19.94
CA LYS A 118 1.29 -2.28 -20.46
C LYS A 118 1.25 -0.87 -19.84
N GLY A 119 2.29 -0.48 -19.11
CA GLY A 119 2.43 0.88 -18.58
C GLY A 119 1.88 1.07 -17.16
N LEU A 120 1.85 0.02 -16.33
CA LEU A 120 1.48 0.11 -14.91
C LEU A 120 2.14 1.30 -14.22
N LYS A 121 1.34 2.16 -13.59
CA LYS A 121 1.80 3.18 -12.66
C LYS A 121 1.58 2.71 -11.23
N TYR A 122 2.53 2.99 -10.34
CA TYR A 122 2.30 2.73 -8.92
C TYR A 122 1.23 3.70 -8.40
N LYS A 123 0.39 3.24 -7.46
CA LYS A 123 -0.69 4.05 -6.89
C LYS A 123 -0.22 4.57 -5.56
N GLU A 124 0.02 5.86 -5.45
CA GLU A 124 0.60 6.44 -4.24
C GLU A 124 -0.45 6.52 -3.13
N ALA A 125 -0.01 6.28 -1.90
CA ALA A 125 -0.78 6.48 -0.68
C ALA A 125 -0.03 7.46 0.22
N GLN A 126 -0.69 8.52 0.64
CA GLN A 126 -0.18 9.47 1.61
C GLN A 126 -0.82 9.20 2.97
N TYR A 127 -0.02 9.05 4.02
CA TYR A 127 -0.45 8.74 5.38
C TYR A 127 -0.29 9.99 6.25
N HIS A 128 -1.40 10.63 6.62
CA HIS A 128 -1.39 11.89 7.37
C HIS A 128 -1.14 11.63 8.86
N GLY A 129 -0.33 12.49 9.51
CA GLY A 129 -0.01 12.31 10.93
C GLY A 129 0.88 11.10 11.20
N GLU A 130 1.24 10.89 12.46
CA GLU A 130 2.23 9.91 12.91
C GLU A 130 2.08 8.49 12.31
N ILE A 131 3.23 7.84 12.05
CA ILE A 131 3.33 6.39 11.93
C ILE A 131 4.20 5.86 13.08
N ALA A 132 3.55 5.54 14.20
CA ALA A 132 4.15 4.82 15.31
C ALA A 132 4.47 3.38 14.91
N TRP A 133 5.74 2.99 14.98
CA TRP A 133 6.22 1.69 14.49
C TRP A 133 5.56 0.52 15.21
N ALA A 134 5.53 0.53 16.54
CA ALA A 134 4.96 -0.56 17.35
C ALA A 134 3.43 -0.70 17.22
N ARG A 135 2.73 0.34 16.76
CA ARG A 135 1.27 0.33 16.60
C ARG A 135 0.86 0.01 15.17
N HIS A 136 1.48 0.67 14.20
CA HIS A 136 0.97 0.74 12.84
C HIS A 136 1.67 -0.22 11.88
N VAL A 137 2.83 -0.76 12.23
CA VAL A 137 3.47 -1.78 11.39
C VAL A 137 2.99 -3.14 11.87
N GLU A 138 2.41 -3.91 10.96
CA GLU A 138 1.98 -5.27 11.21
C GLU A 138 3.12 -6.25 10.89
N ARG A 139 3.69 -6.12 9.69
CA ARG A 139 4.64 -7.09 9.16
C ARG A 139 5.72 -6.45 8.30
N LEU A 140 6.93 -6.99 8.35
CA LEU A 140 8.00 -6.76 7.38
C LEU A 140 8.09 -7.95 6.40
N VAL A 141 8.08 -7.67 5.10
CA VAL A 141 8.24 -8.71 4.06
C VAL A 141 9.53 -8.44 3.28
N LEU A 142 10.36 -9.46 3.16
CA LEU A 142 11.63 -9.40 2.44
C LEU A 142 11.66 -10.44 1.31
N PRO A 143 12.33 -10.17 0.18
CA PRO A 143 12.53 -11.17 -0.84
C PRO A 143 13.50 -12.23 -0.32
N LYS A 144 13.19 -13.50 -0.57
CA LYS A 144 14.12 -14.59 -0.24
C LYS A 144 15.33 -14.56 -1.18
N GLY A 145 16.54 -14.53 -0.63
CA GLY A 145 17.78 -14.58 -1.42
C GLY A 145 19.00 -14.11 -0.63
N GLU A 146 20.18 -14.28 -1.22
CA GLU A 146 21.49 -14.09 -0.56
C GLU A 146 21.67 -12.73 0.13
N LYS A 147 21.04 -11.68 -0.41
CA LYS A 147 21.10 -10.32 0.13
C LYS A 147 20.61 -10.24 1.59
N TYR A 148 19.58 -11.02 1.94
CA TYR A 148 18.93 -10.98 3.24
C TYR A 148 19.02 -12.31 4.01
N ASP A 149 19.22 -13.42 3.30
CA ASP A 149 19.25 -14.78 3.84
C ASP A 149 20.67 -15.16 4.31
N ASN A 150 21.22 -14.34 5.21
CA ASN A 150 22.42 -14.68 5.96
C ASN A 150 22.14 -14.55 7.47
N ALA A 151 22.86 -15.34 8.27
CA ALA A 151 22.57 -15.49 9.69
C ALA A 151 22.60 -14.17 10.47
N GLU A 152 23.54 -13.29 10.14
CA GLU A 152 23.69 -11.98 10.78
C GLU A 152 22.51 -11.06 10.44
N MET A 153 22.17 -10.93 9.16
CA MET A 153 21.05 -10.10 8.72
C MET A 153 19.72 -10.61 9.28
N VAL A 154 19.49 -11.92 9.27
CA VAL A 154 18.28 -12.52 9.86
C VAL A 154 18.22 -12.25 11.36
N ALA A 155 19.34 -12.30 12.08
CA ALA A 155 19.36 -11.94 13.50
C ALA A 155 19.02 -10.46 13.74
N HIS A 156 19.54 -9.55 12.92
CA HIS A 156 19.18 -8.12 12.98
C HIS A 156 17.71 -7.86 12.66
N ILE A 157 17.17 -8.53 11.64
CA ILE A 157 15.74 -8.43 11.27
C ILE A 157 14.87 -8.90 12.44
N LYS A 158 15.16 -10.09 13.00
CA LYS A 158 14.43 -10.63 14.15
C LYS A 158 14.48 -9.68 15.34
N ALA A 159 15.66 -9.20 15.73
CA ALA A 159 15.81 -8.27 16.83
C ALA A 159 15.01 -6.97 16.63
N ALA A 160 15.01 -6.42 15.40
CA ALA A 160 14.24 -5.23 15.07
C ALA A 160 12.72 -5.49 15.12
N CYS A 161 12.26 -6.63 14.63
CA CYS A 161 10.85 -7.02 14.64
C CYS A 161 10.37 -7.30 16.06
N ASP A 162 11.12 -8.07 16.85
CA ASP A 162 10.82 -8.41 18.25
C ASP A 162 10.72 -7.15 19.11
N LYS A 163 11.66 -6.20 18.93
CA LYS A 163 11.66 -4.92 19.65
C LYS A 163 10.38 -4.11 19.41
N ASN A 164 9.80 -4.19 18.21
CA ASN A 164 8.64 -3.39 17.83
C ASN A 164 7.32 -4.20 17.78
N GLY A 165 7.35 -5.50 18.07
CA GLY A 165 6.17 -6.37 18.00
C GLY A 165 5.68 -6.61 16.57
N TRP A 166 6.59 -6.68 15.60
CA TRP A 166 6.26 -6.91 14.20
C TRP A 166 6.35 -8.39 13.85
N GLU A 167 5.46 -8.85 12.98
CA GLU A 167 5.71 -10.08 12.24
C GLU A 167 6.78 -9.83 11.17
N TRP A 168 7.46 -10.87 10.73
CA TRP A 168 8.22 -10.80 9.49
C TRP A 168 8.18 -12.14 8.76
N CYS A 169 8.31 -12.10 7.44
CA CYS A 169 8.37 -13.30 6.64
C CYS A 169 9.10 -13.04 5.31
N TRP A 170 9.46 -14.12 4.63
CA TRP A 170 9.87 -14.03 3.24
C TRP A 170 8.67 -13.78 2.34
N ASP A 171 8.89 -13.19 1.16
CA ASP A 171 7.87 -13.00 0.13
C ASP A 171 7.20 -14.33 -0.29
N VAL A 172 7.98 -15.41 -0.37
CA VAL A 172 7.46 -16.76 -0.64
C VAL A 172 6.53 -17.26 0.47
N ASP A 173 6.79 -16.90 1.72
CA ASP A 173 5.92 -17.25 2.85
C ASP A 173 4.66 -16.37 2.87
N GLU A 174 4.79 -15.08 2.53
CA GLU A 174 3.65 -14.17 2.38
C GLU A 174 2.73 -14.62 1.25
N LYS A 175 3.28 -15.15 0.16
CA LYS A 175 2.50 -15.78 -0.91
C LYS A 175 1.67 -16.94 -0.38
N ALA A 176 2.32 -17.90 0.29
CA ALA A 176 1.65 -19.07 0.86
C ALA A 176 0.58 -18.66 1.89
N ARG A 177 0.86 -17.65 2.72
CA ARG A 177 -0.11 -17.09 3.68
C ARG A 177 -1.34 -16.53 3.00
N ARG A 178 -1.18 -15.76 1.92
CA ARG A 178 -2.29 -15.18 1.17
C ARG A 178 -3.11 -16.23 0.42
N GLU A 179 -2.45 -17.22 -0.20
CA GLU A 179 -3.11 -18.35 -0.85
C GLU A 179 -3.92 -19.18 0.16
N LYS A 180 -3.39 -19.37 1.37
CA LYS A 180 -4.12 -20.02 2.47
C LYS A 180 -5.35 -19.20 2.88
N LEU A 181 -5.21 -17.90 3.09
CA LEU A 181 -6.34 -17.02 3.43
C LEU A 181 -7.41 -17.02 2.33
N GLU A 182 -7.01 -17.02 1.06
CA GLU A 182 -7.93 -17.17 -0.08
C GLU A 182 -8.73 -18.47 0.02
N ALA A 183 -8.07 -19.60 0.29
CA ALA A 183 -8.72 -20.91 0.43
C ALA A 183 -9.67 -20.96 1.65
N GLU A 184 -9.28 -20.32 2.75
CA GLU A 184 -10.11 -20.21 3.95
C GLU A 184 -11.35 -19.33 3.68
N GLU A 185 -11.19 -18.16 3.05
CA GLU A 185 -12.32 -17.30 2.67
C GLU A 185 -13.27 -17.98 1.66
N ALA A 186 -12.72 -18.75 0.73
CA ALA A 186 -13.51 -19.48 -0.27
C ALA A 186 -14.33 -20.63 0.36
N SER A 187 -13.89 -21.16 1.50
CA SER A 187 -14.58 -22.21 2.25
C SER A 187 -15.48 -21.68 3.38
N ASP A 188 -15.45 -20.37 3.64
CA ASP A 188 -16.33 -19.75 4.64
C ASP A 188 -17.74 -19.49 4.08
N ASP A 189 -18.69 -20.33 4.50
CA ASP A 189 -20.10 -20.25 4.13
C ASP A 189 -20.76 -18.89 4.45
N LYS A 190 -20.30 -18.18 5.50
CA LYS A 190 -20.82 -16.85 5.86
C LYS A 190 -20.33 -15.79 4.88
N ILE A 191 -19.07 -15.86 4.47
CA ILE A 191 -18.50 -14.98 3.45
C ILE A 191 -19.18 -15.27 2.10
N ALA A 192 -19.37 -16.54 1.75
CA ALA A 192 -20.09 -16.94 0.55
C ALA A 192 -21.53 -16.40 0.56
N ALA A 193 -22.25 -16.52 1.68
CA ALA A 193 -23.59 -15.99 1.85
C ALA A 193 -23.64 -14.45 1.75
N TRP A 194 -22.63 -13.74 2.30
CA TRP A 194 -22.53 -12.29 2.18
C TRP A 194 -22.22 -11.84 0.74
N LYS A 195 -21.28 -12.50 0.04
CA LYS A 195 -20.98 -12.25 -1.36
C LYS A 195 -22.19 -12.53 -2.27
N ALA A 196 -23.01 -13.54 -1.95
CA ALA A 196 -24.25 -13.81 -2.67
C ALA A 196 -25.28 -12.68 -2.52
N LYS A 197 -25.40 -12.07 -1.33
CA LYS A 197 -26.26 -10.89 -1.10
C LYS A 197 -25.83 -9.68 -1.92
N LEU A 198 -24.54 -9.50 -2.18
CA LEU A 198 -24.03 -8.40 -3.02
C LEU A 198 -24.33 -8.58 -4.51
N LYS A 199 -24.50 -9.83 -4.98
CA LYS A 199 -24.83 -10.14 -6.38
C LYS A 199 -26.34 -10.15 -6.66
N ALA A 200 -27.17 -10.08 -5.62
CA ALA A 200 -28.61 -9.98 -5.80
C ALA A 200 -28.93 -8.63 -6.44
N PRO A 201 -29.69 -8.59 -7.56
CA PRO A 201 -30.16 -7.33 -8.11
C PRO A 201 -30.99 -6.61 -7.04
N LYS A 202 -30.72 -5.31 -6.86
CA LYS A 202 -31.56 -4.44 -6.03
C LYS A 202 -32.90 -4.19 -6.69
#